data_AF-A0A1F6SWB6-F1
#
_entry.id   AF-A0A1F6SWB6-F1
#
_cell.length_a   1.000
_cell.length_b   1.000
_cell.length_c   1.000
_cell.angle_alpha   90.00
_cell.angle_beta   90.00
_cell.angle_gamma   90.00
#
_symmetry.space_group_name_H-M   'P 1'
#
loop_
_entity.id
_entity.type
_entity.pdbx_description
1 polymer ?
#
loop_
_entity_poly.entity_id
_entity_poly.type
_entity_poly.pdbx_seq_one_letter_code
_entity_poly.pdbx_strand_id
1 'polypeptide(L)'
;MALRERPLGKGAFVGASCHNAEELVQATRIGADFAVLAPVARTASHPDGVPLGWDNFRTLCAQTTLPVYALGGMRPEDLPAARRAGAHGIAMISGIWQAADIESAVAACVD
;
A
#
# COMPACT_ATOMS: atom_id res chain seq x y z
N MET A 1 -5.61 -13.48 -4.15
CA MET A 1 -4.19 -13.92 -4.26
C MET A 1 -4.08 -15.40 -4.62
N ALA A 2 -3.28 -15.77 -5.63
CA ALA A 2 -3.17 -17.14 -6.15
C ALA A 2 -2.07 -18.00 -5.48
N LEU A 3 -0.99 -17.38 -4.98
CA LEU A 3 0.13 -18.09 -4.39
C LEU A 3 -0.25 -18.73 -3.04
N ARG A 4 0.19 -19.97 -2.83
CA ARG A 4 -0.07 -20.75 -1.61
C ARG A 4 1.14 -20.86 -0.69
N GLU A 5 2.31 -20.48 -1.18
CA GLU A 5 3.58 -20.51 -0.46
C GLU A 5 4.46 -19.33 -0.90
N ARG A 6 5.53 -19.09 -0.15
CA ARG A 6 6.49 -18.03 -0.47
C ARG A 6 7.18 -18.35 -1.81
N PRO A 7 7.14 -17.45 -2.81
CA PRO A 7 7.69 -17.74 -4.13
C PRO A 7 9.22 -17.66 -4.20
N LEU A 8 9.86 -16.98 -3.24
CA LEU A 8 11.31 -16.74 -3.22
C LEU A 8 11.91 -17.16 -1.87
N GLY A 9 13.21 -17.47 -1.87
CA GLY A 9 13.94 -17.80 -0.64
C GLY A 9 13.99 -16.63 0.35
N LYS A 10 14.39 -16.92 1.60
CA LYS A 10 14.46 -15.92 2.69
C LYS A 10 15.44 -14.76 2.44
N GLY A 11 16.33 -14.88 1.46
CA GLY A 11 17.31 -13.84 1.10
C GLY A 11 16.78 -12.75 0.16
N ALA A 12 15.55 -12.86 -0.33
CA ALA A 12 14.92 -11.86 -1.20
C ALA A 12 13.69 -11.26 -0.52
N PHE A 13 13.38 -9.98 -0.75
CA PHE A 13 12.10 -9.41 -0.31
C PHE A 13 10.95 -9.88 -1.21
N VAL A 14 9.80 -10.14 -0.58
CA VAL A 14 8.54 -10.49 -1.23
C VAL A 14 7.46 -9.54 -0.74
N GLY A 15 6.99 -8.66 -1.63
CA GLY A 15 5.81 -7.84 -1.40
C GLY A 15 4.54 -8.51 -1.95
N ALA A 16 3.42 -8.33 -1.28
CA ALA A 16 2.10 -8.77 -1.76
C ALA A 16 1.22 -7.57 -2.15
N SER A 17 0.60 -7.63 -3.32
CA SER A 17 -0.49 -6.72 -3.68
C SER A 17 -1.79 -7.27 -3.09
N CYS A 18 -2.42 -6.51 -2.21
CA CYS A 18 -3.64 -6.90 -1.52
C CYS A 18 -4.74 -5.88 -1.73
N HIS A 19 -5.99 -6.35 -1.73
CA HIS A 19 -7.18 -5.53 -1.97
C HIS A 19 -8.27 -5.76 -0.92
N ASN A 20 -8.10 -6.74 -0.03
CA ASN A 20 -9.07 -7.09 1.00
C ASN A 20 -8.42 -7.89 2.16
N ALA A 21 -9.22 -8.23 3.17
CA ALA A 21 -8.79 -8.95 4.36
C ALA A 21 -8.23 -10.36 4.04
N GLU A 22 -8.90 -11.09 3.16
CA GLU A 22 -8.51 -12.46 2.79
C GLU A 22 -7.12 -12.50 2.15
N GLU A 23 -6.81 -11.50 1.32
CA GLU A 23 -5.49 -11.36 0.71
C GLU A 23 -4.41 -10.98 1.72
N LEU A 24 -4.71 -10.11 2.69
CA LEU A 24 -3.76 -9.77 3.77
C LEU A 24 -3.47 -10.98 4.67
N VAL A 25 -4.49 -11.76 5.00
CA VAL A 25 -4.34 -13.02 5.76
C VAL A 25 -3.47 -14.00 4.97
N GLN A 26 -3.75 -14.17 3.67
CA GLN A 26 -2.95 -15.04 2.83
C GLN A 26 -1.52 -14.51 2.67
N ALA A 27 -1.29 -13.20 2.59
CA ALA A 27 0.04 -12.59 2.48
C ALA A 27 0.87 -12.91 3.73
N THR A 28 0.24 -12.78 4.90
CA THR A 28 0.84 -13.13 6.19
C THR A 28 1.18 -14.62 6.23
N ARG A 29 0.26 -15.48 5.79
CA ARG A 29 0.43 -16.93 5.78
C ARG A 29 1.58 -17.40 4.89
N ILE A 30 1.71 -16.84 3.69
CA ILE A 30 2.82 -17.19 2.79
C ILE A 30 4.13 -16.51 3.20
N GLY A 31 4.12 -15.75 4.29
CA GLY A 31 5.28 -15.07 4.83
C GLY A 31 5.79 -13.98 3.90
N ALA A 32 4.92 -13.17 3.30
CA ALA A 32 5.33 -11.94 2.63
C ALA A 32 6.01 -10.99 3.64
N ASP A 33 6.91 -10.14 3.16
CA ASP A 33 7.66 -9.21 4.02
C ASP A 33 6.92 -7.89 4.21
N PHE A 34 6.07 -7.51 3.25
CA PHE A 34 5.18 -6.35 3.33
C PHE A 34 4.00 -6.52 2.36
N ALA A 35 2.99 -5.67 2.51
CA ALA A 35 1.88 -5.57 1.57
C ALA A 35 1.70 -4.14 1.06
N VAL A 36 1.27 -4.00 -0.19
CA VAL A 36 0.62 -2.78 -0.69
C VAL A 36 -0.88 -3.02 -0.68
N LEU A 37 -1.64 -2.09 -0.11
CA LEU A 37 -3.10 -2.19 0.00
C LEU A 37 -3.76 -1.09 -0.84
N ALA A 38 -4.57 -1.51 -1.81
CA ALA A 38 -5.02 -0.64 -2.89
C ALA A 38 -6.41 -1.02 -3.46
N PRO A 39 -7.04 -0.11 -4.24
CA PRO A 39 -6.73 1.32 -4.30
C PRO A 39 -7.33 2.04 -3.09
N VAL A 40 -6.57 2.90 -2.42
CA VAL A 40 -7.09 3.69 -1.29
C VAL A 40 -7.98 4.83 -1.76
N ALA A 41 -7.55 5.54 -2.80
CA ALA A 41 -8.28 6.63 -3.47
C ALA A 41 -8.47 6.32 -4.97
N ARG A 42 -9.29 7.12 -5.65
CA ARG A 42 -9.47 7.01 -7.11
C ARG A 42 -8.13 7.21 -7.83
N THR A 43 -7.89 6.41 -8.87
CA THR A 43 -6.65 6.46 -9.64
C THR A 43 -6.92 6.23 -11.13
N ALA A 44 -6.15 6.90 -12.00
CA ALA A 44 -6.23 6.71 -13.45
C ALA A 44 -5.67 5.36 -13.92
N SER A 45 -4.82 4.71 -13.13
CA SER A 45 -4.25 3.39 -13.48
C SER A 45 -5.30 2.27 -13.46
N HIS A 46 -6.34 2.42 -12.63
CA HIS A 46 -7.45 1.47 -12.50
C HIS A 46 -8.76 2.28 -12.31
N PRO A 47 -9.28 2.91 -13.37
CA PRO A 47 -10.36 3.90 -13.27
C PRO A 47 -11.69 3.29 -12.80
N ASP A 48 -11.89 2.01 -13.08
CA ASP A 48 -13.10 1.26 -12.69
C ASP A 48 -12.99 0.65 -11.28
N GLY A 49 -11.83 0.77 -10.63
CA GLY A 49 -11.61 0.25 -9.29
C GLY A 49 -12.37 1.06 -8.23
N VAL A 50 -13.13 0.38 -7.37
CA VAL A 50 -13.78 1.00 -6.21
C VAL A 50 -12.72 1.27 -5.13
N PRO A 51 -12.50 2.53 -4.71
CA PRO A 51 -11.56 2.84 -3.66
C PRO A 51 -11.99 2.26 -2.32
N LEU A 52 -11.01 1.80 -1.53
CA LEU A 52 -11.23 1.37 -0.15
C LEU A 52 -11.72 2.53 0.73
N GLY A 53 -11.14 3.72 0.53
CA GLY A 53 -11.25 4.82 1.48
C GLY A 53 -10.50 4.55 2.78
N TRP A 54 -10.24 5.61 3.55
CA TRP A 54 -9.39 5.55 4.73
C TRP A 54 -9.95 4.70 5.88
N ASP A 55 -11.27 4.65 6.04
CA ASP A 55 -11.89 3.89 7.14
C ASP A 55 -11.81 2.38 6.91
N ASN A 56 -12.09 1.92 5.68
CA ASN A 56 -11.90 0.52 5.33
C ASN A 56 -10.41 0.15 5.35
N PHE A 57 -9.55 1.02 4.82
CA PHE A 57 -8.10 0.83 4.88
C PHE A 57 -7.62 0.63 6.33
N ARG A 58 -8.04 1.50 7.27
CA ARG A 58 -7.73 1.36 8.70
C ARG A 58 -8.18 0.02 9.27
N THR A 59 -9.41 -0.38 8.92
CA THR A 59 -10.00 -1.65 9.38
C THR A 59 -9.17 -2.84 8.91
N LEU A 60 -8.69 -2.81 7.68
CA LEU A 60 -7.86 -3.86 7.08
C LEU A 60 -6.44 -3.88 7.67
N CYS A 61 -5.80 -2.72 7.85
CA CYS A 61 -4.48 -2.64 8.48
C CYS A 61 -4.48 -3.20 9.91
N ALA A 62 -5.56 -3.02 10.67
CA ALA A 62 -5.69 -3.57 12.02
C ALA A 62 -5.73 -5.11 12.07
N GLN A 63 -5.92 -5.80 10.94
CA GLN A 63 -6.04 -7.26 10.85
C GLN A 63 -4.73 -7.96 10.50
N THR A 64 -3.65 -7.23 10.26
CA THR A 64 -2.34 -7.81 9.90
C THR A 64 -1.21 -7.18 10.69
N THR A 65 -0.15 -7.95 10.91
CA THR A 65 1.11 -7.47 11.48
C THR A 65 2.15 -7.15 10.40
N LEU A 66 1.84 -7.39 9.12
CA LEU A 66 2.71 -7.01 8.02
C LEU A 66 2.82 -5.48 7.96
N PRO A 67 4.01 -4.93 7.63
CA PRO A 67 4.10 -3.56 7.16
C PRO A 67 3.20 -3.37 5.93
N VAL A 68 2.24 -2.44 6.03
CA VAL A 68 1.33 -2.11 4.93
C VAL A 68 1.65 -0.73 4.37
N TYR A 69 1.75 -0.62 3.05
CA TYR A 69 1.89 0.65 2.35
C TYR A 69 0.59 0.99 1.61
N ALA A 70 0.06 2.18 1.83
CA ALA A 70 -1.12 2.65 1.12
C ALA A 70 -0.78 2.90 -0.36
N LEU A 71 -1.59 2.38 -1.28
CA LEU A 71 -1.37 2.49 -2.72
C LEU A 71 -2.69 2.84 -3.43
N GLY A 72 -2.58 3.54 -4.56
CA GLY A 72 -3.71 3.87 -5.43
C GLY A 72 -4.25 5.26 -5.11
N GLY A 73 -3.89 6.23 -5.95
CA GLY A 73 -4.31 7.62 -5.82
C GLY A 73 -3.56 8.42 -4.76
N MET A 74 -2.46 7.89 -4.21
CA MET A 74 -1.68 8.54 -3.16
C MET A 74 -0.85 9.72 -3.66
N ARG A 75 -0.69 10.70 -2.78
CA ARG A 75 0.13 11.91 -2.92
C ARG A 75 0.96 12.16 -1.66
N PRO A 76 2.02 13.00 -1.70
CA PRO A 76 2.84 13.28 -0.51
C PRO A 76 2.03 13.74 0.70
N GLU A 77 1.03 14.58 0.49
CA GLU A 77 0.12 15.09 1.53
C GLU A 77 -0.72 14.01 2.23
N ASP A 78 -0.85 12.81 1.65
CA ASP A 78 -1.59 11.69 2.24
C ASP A 78 -0.78 10.92 3.29
N LEU A 79 0.55 11.07 3.33
CA LEU A 79 1.41 10.28 4.22
C LEU A 79 0.99 10.38 5.71
N PRO A 80 0.67 11.56 6.28
CA PRO A 80 0.17 11.64 7.64
C PRO A 80 -1.15 10.92 7.86
N ALA A 81 -2.06 10.95 6.88
CA ALA A 81 -3.34 10.24 6.95
C ALA A 81 -3.15 8.72 6.89
N ALA A 82 -2.26 8.26 6.01
CA ALA A 82 -1.89 6.85 5.88
C ALA A 82 -1.31 6.32 7.20
N ARG A 83 -0.35 7.03 7.79
CA ARG A 83 0.24 6.67 9.10
C ARG A 83 -0.82 6.60 10.20
N ARG A 84 -1.72 7.58 10.28
CA ARG A 84 -2.87 7.55 11.23
C ARG A 84 -3.85 6.41 10.98
N ALA A 85 -3.92 5.89 9.76
CA ALA A 85 -4.73 4.73 9.40
C ALA A 85 -3.99 3.40 9.61
N GLY A 86 -2.75 3.41 10.10
CA GLY A 86 -1.96 2.20 10.38
C GLY A 86 -1.01 1.78 9.27
N ALA A 87 -0.85 2.58 8.21
CA ALA A 87 0.16 2.32 7.19
C ALA A 87 1.57 2.59 7.73
N HIS A 88 2.54 1.82 7.25
CA HIS A 88 3.96 2.10 7.42
C HIS A 88 4.43 3.26 6.51
N GLY A 89 3.75 3.45 5.37
CA GLY A 89 4.01 4.54 4.43
C GLY A 89 3.03 4.55 3.27
N ILE A 90 3.39 5.26 2.21
CA ILE A 90 2.61 5.36 0.96
C ILE A 90 3.46 4.91 -0.23
N ALA A 91 2.79 4.45 -1.28
CA ALA A 91 3.39 4.14 -2.58
C ALA A 91 2.63 4.91 -3.68
N MET A 92 3.38 5.58 -4.55
CA MET A 92 2.85 6.55 -5.52
C MET A 92 3.37 6.28 -6.93
N ILE A 93 2.53 6.58 -7.93
CA ILE A 93 2.95 6.68 -9.33
C ILE A 93 2.79 8.14 -9.77
N SER A 94 1.58 8.55 -10.13
CA SER A 94 1.30 9.92 -10.60
C SER A 94 1.56 10.99 -9.53
N GLY A 95 1.38 10.67 -8.25
CA GLY A 95 1.71 11.58 -7.14
C GLY A 95 3.17 12.04 -7.09
N ILE A 96 4.08 11.31 -7.75
CA ILE A 96 5.49 11.70 -7.92
C ILE A 96 5.80 12.04 -9.38
N TRP A 97 5.43 11.18 -10.33
CA TRP A 97 5.84 11.34 -11.73
C TRP A 97 5.24 12.59 -12.40
N GLN A 98 4.16 13.13 -11.84
CA GLN A 98 3.51 14.35 -12.32
C GLN A 98 3.70 15.53 -11.36
N ALA A 99 4.58 15.41 -10.36
CA ALA A 99 4.91 16.53 -9.48
C ALA A 99 5.61 17.62 -10.29
N ALA A 100 5.26 18.88 -10.01
CA ALA A 100 5.97 20.03 -10.58
C ALA A 100 7.43 20.09 -10.13
N ASP A 101 7.70 19.59 -8.92
CA ASP A 101 9.02 19.42 -8.33
C ASP A 101 9.07 18.07 -7.61
N ILE A 102 9.84 17.13 -8.18
CA ILE A 102 10.00 15.76 -7.65
C ILE A 102 10.82 15.77 -6.36
N GLU A 103 11.85 16.60 -6.27
CA GLU A 103 12.73 16.65 -5.09
C GLU A 103 11.93 17.11 -3.88
N SER A 104 11.18 18.21 -4.02
CA SER A 104 10.29 18.69 -2.96
C SER A 104 9.21 17.66 -2.58
N ALA A 105 8.63 16.96 -3.56
CA ALA A 105 7.62 15.93 -3.30
C ALA A 105 8.18 14.71 -2.54
N VAL A 106 9.40 14.28 -2.87
CA VAL A 106 10.10 13.22 -2.14
C VAL A 106 10.50 13.69 -0.75
N ALA A 107 11.04 14.91 -0.62
CA ALA A 107 11.43 15.51 0.65
C ALA A 107 10.26 15.58 1.65
N ALA A 108 9.04 15.85 1.16
CA ALA A 108 7.83 15.84 1.98
C ALA A 108 7.45 14.44 2.54
N CYS A 109 8.07 13.37 2.04
CA CYS A 109 7.79 11.98 2.42
C CYS A 109 8.90 11.33 3.27
N VAL A 110 10.00 12.03 3.54
CA VAL A 110 11.12 11.55 4.35
C VAL A 110 11.21 12.37 5.63
N ASP A 111 11.41 11.69 6.77
CA ASP A 111 11.67 12.32 8.08
C ASP A 111 13.17 12.63 8.23
#